data_AF-A0A3M0XYD0-F1
#
_entry.id   AF-A0A3M0XYD0-F1
#
_cell.length_a   1.000
_cell.length_b   1.000
_cell.length_c   1.000
_cell.angle_alpha   90.00
_cell.angle_beta   90.00
_cell.angle_gamma   90.00
#
_symmetry.space_group_name_H-M   'P 1'
#
loop_
_entity.id
_entity.type
_entity.pdbx_description
1 polymer ?
#
loop_
_entity_poly.entity_id
_entity_poly.type
_entity_poly.pdbx_seq_one_letter_code
_entity_poly.pdbx_strand_id
1 'polypeptide(L)'
;VTHIEAALVEAYRVLRPGGHFLCLEFSRVVIPALSDLYDLYSFKVLPALGAVVTHDRAAYQYLVESIRRFPDQDTLDAHLRAAGFARVRHRNLTGGIAAIHSGWRI
;
A
#
# COMPACT_ATOMS: atom_id res chain seq x y z
N VAL A 1 1.28 -4.17 -11.91
CA VAL A 1 0.27 -4.92 -11.14
C VAL A 1 -1.07 -4.72 -11.83
N THR A 2 -1.64 -5.81 -12.31
CA THR A 2 -2.81 -5.85 -13.20
C THR A 2 -4.11 -5.70 -12.40
N HIS A 3 -4.67 -4.49 -12.40
CA HIS A 3 -6.03 -4.09 -11.99
C HIS A 3 -6.44 -4.32 -10.51
N ILE A 4 -5.99 -3.43 -9.61
CA ILE A 4 -6.38 -3.38 -8.19
C ILE A 4 -7.90 -3.33 -8.02
N GLU A 5 -8.59 -2.50 -8.82
CA GLU A 5 -10.04 -2.33 -8.75
C GLU A 5 -10.80 -3.64 -8.97
N ALA A 6 -10.38 -4.44 -9.96
CA ALA A 6 -10.98 -5.73 -10.24
C ALA A 6 -10.81 -6.71 -9.07
N ALA A 7 -9.64 -6.69 -8.41
CA ALA A 7 -9.39 -7.51 -7.24
C ALA A 7 -10.27 -7.10 -6.05
N LEU A 8 -10.51 -5.80 -5.84
CA LEU A 8 -11.39 -5.31 -4.78
C LEU A 8 -12.86 -5.66 -5.03
N VAL A 9 -13.33 -5.58 -6.28
CA VAL A 9 -14.68 -6.02 -6.67
C VAL A 9 -14.84 -7.52 -6.40
N GLU A 10 -13.84 -8.32 -6.73
CA GLU A 10 -13.87 -9.75 -6.46
C GLU A 10 -13.85 -10.06 -4.94
N ALA A 11 -13.02 -9.35 -4.18
CA ALA A 11 -12.99 -9.45 -2.71
C ALA A 11 -14.37 -9.13 -2.10
N TYR A 12 -15.05 -8.10 -2.61
CA TYR A 12 -16.41 -7.78 -2.20
C TYR A 12 -17.38 -8.92 -2.55
N ARG A 13 -17.33 -9.44 -3.78
CA ARG A 13 -18.22 -10.51 -4.28
C ARG A 13 -18.16 -11.78 -3.43
N VAL A 14 -16.97 -12.18 -2.97
CA VAL A 14 -16.78 -13.43 -2.21
C VAL A 14 -17.06 -13.31 -0.71
N LEU A 15 -17.05 -12.09 -0.14
CA LEU A 15 -17.39 -11.87 1.26
C LEU A 15 -18.88 -12.14 1.53
N ARG A 16 -19.23 -12.66 2.70
CA ARG A 16 -20.64 -12.74 3.10
C ARG A 16 -21.17 -11.35 3.47
N PRO A 17 -22.49 -11.09 3.41
CA PRO A 17 -23.08 -9.93 4.09
C PRO A 17 -22.69 -9.92 5.57
N GLY A 18 -22.28 -8.76 6.08
CA GLY A 18 -21.62 -8.58 7.38
C GLY A 18 -20.12 -8.89 7.41
N GLY A 19 -19.51 -9.28 6.28
CA GLY A 19 -18.09 -9.61 6.18
C GLY A 19 -17.19 -8.37 6.28
N HIS A 20 -16.04 -8.54 6.93
CA HIS A 20 -15.06 -7.47 7.15
C HIS A 20 -13.79 -7.74 6.33
N PHE A 21 -13.48 -6.85 5.40
CA PHE A 21 -12.25 -6.84 4.62
C PHE A 21 -11.16 -6.07 5.37
N LEU A 22 -9.95 -6.63 5.38
CA LEU A 22 -8.75 -6.01 5.95
C LEU A 22 -7.59 -6.19 4.96
N CYS A 23 -6.90 -5.10 4.63
CA CYS A 23 -5.74 -5.09 3.75
C CYS A 23 -4.60 -4.35 4.45
N LEU A 24 -3.48 -5.04 4.67
CA LEU A 24 -2.24 -4.44 5.16
C LEU A 24 -1.29 -4.30 3.97
N GLU A 25 -1.00 -3.08 3.59
CA GLU A 25 -0.09 -2.80 2.48
C GLU A 25 0.80 -1.59 2.76
N PHE A 26 1.89 -1.49 2.00
CA PHE A 26 2.69 -0.27 1.99
C PHE A 26 1.87 0.89 1.45
N SER A 27 2.11 2.08 2.00
CA SER A 27 1.41 3.29 1.57
C SER A 27 2.35 4.49 1.58
N ARG A 28 1.79 5.69 1.38
CA ARG A 28 2.60 6.91 1.34
C ARG A 28 2.87 7.42 2.75
N VAL A 29 4.14 7.75 2.99
CA VAL A 29 4.57 8.40 4.22
C VAL A 29 3.87 9.75 4.32
N VAL A 30 3.11 9.96 5.40
CA VAL A 30 2.29 11.16 5.61
C VAL A 30 3.08 12.28 6.30
N ILE A 31 4.23 11.96 6.87
CA ILE A 31 5.11 12.89 7.58
C ILE A 31 6.12 13.48 6.59
N PRO A 32 6.05 14.78 6.22
CA PRO A 32 6.90 15.37 5.19
C PRO A 32 8.40 15.21 5.43
N ALA A 33 8.86 15.43 6.67
CA ALA A 33 10.26 15.26 7.06
C ALA A 33 10.74 13.80 6.94
N LEU A 34 9.83 12.84 7.13
CA LEU A 34 10.13 11.42 7.00
C LEU A 34 10.09 11.00 5.52
N SER A 35 9.25 11.65 4.69
CA SER A 35 9.19 11.44 3.24
C SER A 35 10.51 11.84 2.57
N ASP A 36 11.06 13.01 2.90
CA ASP A 36 12.33 13.47 2.32
C ASP A 36 13.51 12.61 2.76
N LEU A 37 13.53 12.21 4.04
CA LEU A 37 14.55 11.29 4.57
C LEU A 37 14.42 9.90 3.94
N TYR A 38 13.19 9.40 3.79
CA TYR A 38 12.91 8.12 3.16
C TYR A 38 13.30 8.14 1.68
N ASP A 39 13.01 9.20 0.95
CA ASP A 39 13.40 9.34 -0.45
C ASP A 39 14.91 9.42 -0.62
N LEU A 40 15.60 10.19 0.24
CA LEU A 40 17.06 10.30 0.21
C LEU A 40 17.75 8.97 0.58
N TYR A 41 17.23 8.29 1.60
CA TYR A 41 17.70 6.95 2.01
C TYR A 41 17.41 5.90 0.94
N SER A 42 16.22 5.93 0.34
CA SER A 42 15.80 4.96 -0.69
C SER A 42 16.55 5.13 -2.00
N PHE A 43 16.89 6.36 -2.40
CA PHE A 43 17.65 6.60 -3.63
C PHE A 43 19.14 6.27 -3.51
N LYS A 44 19.74 6.45 -2.33
CA LYS A 44 21.20 6.32 -2.16
C LYS A 44 21.64 5.09 -1.40
N VAL A 45 20.91 4.71 -0.35
CA VAL A 45 21.36 3.68 0.62
C VAL A 45 20.80 2.31 0.27
N LEU A 46 19.52 2.20 -0.09
CA LEU A 46 18.92 0.92 -0.47
C LEU A 46 19.59 0.22 -1.67
N PRO A 47 19.92 0.91 -2.78
CA PRO A 47 20.57 0.27 -3.93
C PRO A 47 21.99 -0.21 -3.61
N ALA A 48 22.70 0.51 -2.73
CA ALA A 48 24.03 0.13 -2.28
C ALA A 48 23.99 -1.06 -1.32
N LEU A 49 23.04 -1.09 -0.37
CA LEU A 49 22.81 -2.24 0.51
C LEU A 49 22.35 -3.49 -0.27
N GLY A 50 21.44 -3.34 -1.24
CA GLY A 50 21.01 -4.45 -2.11
C GLY A 50 22.13 -5.02 -2.97
N ALA A 51 23.07 -4.16 -3.42
CA ALA A 51 24.27 -4.62 -4.12
C ALA A 51 25.24 -5.40 -3.21
N VAL A 52 25.35 -5.02 -1.93
CA VAL A 52 26.28 -5.64 -0.97
C VAL A 52 25.71 -6.91 -0.33
N VAL A 53 24.42 -6.97 -0.01
CA VAL A 53 23.82 -8.04 0.80
C VAL A 53 23.31 -9.20 -0.05
N THR A 54 22.67 -8.93 -1.19
CA THR A 54 21.95 -9.97 -1.96
C THR A 54 22.49 -10.19 -3.37
N HIS A 55 23.47 -9.39 -3.84
CA HIS A 55 23.89 -9.30 -5.26
C HIS A 55 22.73 -9.02 -6.24
N ASP A 56 21.51 -8.80 -5.75
CA ASP A 56 20.31 -8.51 -6.53
C ASP A 56 19.80 -7.10 -6.21
N ARG A 57 20.39 -6.14 -6.92
CA ARG A 57 19.98 -4.73 -6.89
C ARG A 57 18.58 -4.52 -7.46
N ALA A 58 18.15 -5.38 -8.38
CA ALA A 58 16.90 -5.23 -9.10
C ALA A 58 15.68 -5.49 -8.19
N ALA A 59 15.78 -6.48 -7.29
CA ALA A 59 14.71 -6.79 -6.32
C ALA A 59 14.38 -5.60 -5.41
N TYR A 60 15.39 -4.90 -4.88
CA TYR A 60 15.19 -3.74 -4.02
C TYR A 60 14.73 -2.50 -4.77
N GLN A 61 15.21 -2.29 -6.01
CA GLN A 61 14.67 -1.22 -6.87
C GLN A 61 13.19 -1.47 -7.18
N TYR A 62 12.81 -2.70 -7.48
CA TYR A 62 11.41 -3.08 -7.70
C TYR A 62 10.55 -2.81 -6.46
N LEU A 63 11.04 -3.10 -5.25
CA LEU A 63 10.33 -2.81 -4.01
C LEU A 63 10.05 -1.31 -3.84
N VAL A 64 11.06 -0.45 -4.05
CA VAL A 64 10.87 1.00 -3.94
C VAL A 64 9.92 1.51 -5.04
N GLU A 65 10.07 0.99 -6.25
CA GLU A 65 9.22 1.37 -7.37
C GLU A 65 7.76 0.90 -7.19
N SER A 66 7.54 -0.29 -6.63
CA SER A 66 6.21 -0.82 -6.35
C SER A 66 5.49 0.00 -5.28
N ILE A 67 6.19 0.41 -4.22
CA ILE A 67 5.66 1.29 -3.17
C ILE A 67 5.22 2.64 -3.78
N ARG A 68 6.02 3.22 -4.68
CA ARG A 68 5.70 4.51 -5.33
C ARG A 68 4.52 4.43 -6.29
N ARG A 69 4.34 3.29 -6.98
CA ARG A 69 3.25 3.05 -7.93
C ARG A 69 1.93 2.66 -7.24
N PHE A 70 1.99 2.21 -5.99
CA PHE A 70 0.80 1.82 -5.25
C PHE A 70 -0.05 3.06 -4.88
N PRO A 71 -1.39 2.96 -4.90
CA PRO A 71 -2.26 4.06 -4.49
C PRO A 71 -1.99 4.47 -3.04
N ASP A 72 -2.13 5.76 -2.76
CA ASP A 72 -2.10 6.27 -1.40
C ASP A 72 -3.36 5.86 -0.62
N GLN A 73 -3.36 6.23 0.67
CA GLN A 73 -4.40 5.83 1.60
C GLN A 73 -5.80 6.23 1.12
N ASP A 74 -5.96 7.49 0.70
CA ASP A 74 -7.25 8.06 0.31
C ASP A 74 -7.71 7.51 -1.05
N THR A 75 -6.78 7.31 -1.97
CA THR A 75 -7.05 6.68 -3.27
C THR A 75 -7.52 5.24 -3.06
N LEU A 76 -6.82 4.43 -2.27
CA LEU A 76 -7.24 3.06 -2.02
C LEU A 76 -8.58 2.98 -1.26
N ASP A 77 -8.83 3.90 -0.33
CA ASP A 77 -10.12 4.05 0.34
C ASP A 77 -11.24 4.36 -0.68
N ALA A 78 -10.99 5.22 -1.67
CA ALA A 78 -11.95 5.52 -2.73
C ALA A 78 -12.23 4.28 -3.60
N HIS A 79 -11.21 3.50 -3.92
CA HIS A 79 -11.36 2.26 -4.69
C HIS A 79 -12.18 1.21 -3.92
N LEU A 80 -11.99 1.09 -2.59
CA LEU A 80 -12.83 0.23 -1.75
C LEU A 80 -14.30 0.67 -1.75
N ARG A 81 -14.56 1.97 -1.63
CA ARG A 81 -15.93 2.51 -1.72
C ARG A 81 -16.56 2.23 -3.08
N ALA A 82 -15.80 2.42 -4.16
CA ALA A 82 -16.25 2.14 -5.52
C ALA A 82 -16.57 0.65 -5.75
N ALA A 83 -15.83 -0.26 -5.09
CA ALA A 83 -16.10 -1.71 -5.13
C ALA A 83 -17.35 -2.13 -4.32
N GLY A 84 -17.95 -1.22 -3.54
CA GLY A 84 -19.17 -1.46 -2.77
C GLY A 84 -18.97 -1.61 -1.26
N PHE A 85 -17.73 -1.51 -0.75
CA PHE A 85 -17.49 -1.57 0.70
C PHE A 85 -18.05 -0.34 1.41
N ALA A 86 -18.72 -0.55 2.54
CA ALA A 86 -19.16 0.50 3.44
C ALA A 86 -18.23 0.63 4.65
N ARG A 87 -18.39 1.74 5.39
CA ARG A 87 -17.59 2.05 6.60
C ARG A 87 -16.08 1.96 6.37
N VAL A 88 -15.64 2.35 5.18
CA VAL A 88 -14.23 2.29 4.78
C VAL A 88 -13.40 3.24 5.63
N ARG A 89 -12.36 2.69 6.25
CA ARG A 89 -11.38 3.42 7.07
C ARG A 89 -10.00 2.82 6.88
N HIS A 90 -8.97 3.65 6.96
CA HIS A 90 -7.59 3.20 7.06
C HIS A 90 -6.95 3.60 8.40
N ARG A 91 -5.90 2.89 8.79
CA ARG A 91 -5.03 3.23 9.91
C ARG A 91 -3.58 3.21 9.47
N ASN A 92 -2.92 4.37 9.56
CA ASN A 92 -1.49 4.48 9.28
C ASN A 92 -0.65 3.82 10.37
N LEU A 93 0.39 3.13 9.93
CA LEU A 93 1.43 2.52 10.75
C LEU A 93 2.76 3.22 10.45
N THR A 94 3.55 3.48 11.49
CA THR A 94 4.89 4.07 11.37
C THR A 94 4.92 5.33 10.48
N GLY A 95 3.98 6.25 10.73
CA GLY A 95 3.91 7.51 9.96
C GLY A 95 3.45 7.38 8.51
N GLY A 96 2.83 6.26 8.12
CA GLY A 96 2.26 6.02 6.79
C GLY A 96 3.09 5.13 5.88
N ILE A 97 4.22 4.59 6.36
CA ILE A 97 5.01 3.60 5.62
C ILE A 97 4.13 2.40 5.23
N ALA A 98 3.29 1.95 6.16
CA ALA A 98 2.26 0.96 5.90
C ALA A 98 0.91 1.46 6.41
N ALA A 99 -0.18 0.96 5.85
CA ALA A 99 -1.53 1.25 6.30
C ALA A 99 -2.36 -0.03 6.33
N ILE A 100 -3.29 -0.09 7.29
CA ILE A 100 -4.33 -1.10 7.31
C ILE A 100 -5.62 -0.46 6.82
N HIS A 101 -6.10 -0.89 5.67
CA HIS A 101 -7.39 -0.51 5.11
C HIS A 101 -8.45 -1.51 5.53
N SER A 102 -9.63 -1.01 5.86
CA SER A 102 -10.76 -1.80 6.36
C SER A 102 -12.05 -1.39 5.67
N GLY A 103 -12.93 -2.35 5.41
CA GLY A 103 -14.23 -2.11 4.78
C GLY A 103 -15.22 -3.25 5.05
N TRP A 104 -16.49 -2.93 5.14
CA TRP A 104 -17.54 -3.90 5.44
C TRP A 104 -18.44 -4.12 4.23
N ARG A 105 -18.80 -5.39 3.96
CA ARG A 105 -19.89 -5.71 3.03
C ARG A 105 -21.19 -5.74 3.82
N ILE A 106 -22.02 -4.71 3.71
CA ILE A 106 -23.32 -4.59 4.41
C ILE A 106 -24.41 -4.15 3.46
#